data_AF-A6GEK3-F1
#
_entry.id   AF-A6GEK3-F1
#
_cell.length_a   1.000
_cell.length_b   1.000
_cell.length_c   1.000
_cell.angle_alpha   90.00
_cell.angle_beta   90.00
_cell.angle_gamma   90.00
#
_symmetry.space_group_name_H-M   'P 1'
#
loop_
_entity.id
_entity.type
_entity.pdbx_description
1 polymer ?
#
loop_
_entity_poly.entity_id
_entity_poly.type
_entity_poly.pdbx_seq_one_letter_code
_entity_poly.pdbx_strand_id
1 'polypeptide(L)'
;MLQRSLPLTLASTCLLALGACSSGDGDESPGSFSASFSSGNADNSSIDDDATTDEETEESTEESTEESTESTSTEESTEETTEETDTMEEDPCIAICDGASNNQPNTCDDPYIIGRTEAKLGFTHGGTTNAATNEDTENCGPHDDPGNLDTGKDHFFRIWLYAGDIVTVQQVAIGGWDPRVKIHDEADCVGKAKECTEDDINLFEYTAPKDDWFTIVVDGISLGLGDAGDYVLNVTLVQGDGVLDMCACL
;
A
#
# COMPACT_ATOMS: atom_id res chain seq x y z
N MET A 1 -22.06 19.73 55.48
CA MET A 1 -20.92 20.68 55.49
C MET A 1 -19.93 20.24 54.43
N LEU A 2 -19.38 21.21 53.69
CA LEU A 2 -18.40 21.12 52.59
C LEU A 2 -18.95 20.71 51.21
N GLN A 3 -19.65 21.68 50.59
CA GLN A 3 -19.83 21.79 49.15
C GLN A 3 -18.70 22.71 48.64
N ARG A 4 -17.76 22.19 47.85
CA ARG A 4 -16.69 22.99 47.22
C ARG A 4 -17.06 23.24 45.77
N SER A 5 -17.40 24.49 45.50
CA SER A 5 -17.62 25.06 44.17
C SER A 5 -16.26 25.34 43.51
N LEU A 6 -16.11 24.96 42.23
CA LEU A 6 -15.00 25.40 41.37
C LEU A 6 -15.56 26.34 40.28
N PRO A 7 -14.83 27.41 39.93
CA PRO A 7 -15.32 28.46 39.03
C PRO A 7 -15.19 28.09 37.55
N LEU A 8 -16.26 28.42 36.83
CA LEU A 8 -16.38 28.47 35.38
C LEU A 8 -15.52 29.63 34.86
N THR A 9 -14.50 29.35 34.03
CA THR A 9 -13.67 30.41 33.43
C THR A 9 -14.16 30.66 32.00
N LEU A 10 -14.62 31.90 31.79
CA LEU A 10 -15.14 32.45 30.54
C LEU A 10 -14.03 32.66 29.49
N ALA A 11 -14.40 32.34 28.25
CA ALA A 11 -14.23 33.14 27.02
C ALA A 11 -13.00 34.04 26.88
N SER A 12 -12.17 33.74 25.86
CA SER A 12 -11.36 34.75 25.19
C SER A 12 -11.58 34.68 23.68
N THR A 13 -12.53 35.47 23.22
CA THR A 13 -12.77 35.83 21.82
C THR A 13 -11.65 36.77 21.37
N CYS A 14 -10.86 36.39 20.35
CA CYS A 14 -9.97 37.33 19.67
C CYS A 14 -10.48 37.51 18.24
N LEU A 15 -11.09 38.68 18.01
CA LEU A 15 -11.72 39.11 16.77
C LEU A 15 -10.80 40.16 16.10
N LEU A 16 -10.52 39.95 14.81
CA LEU A 16 -10.14 40.90 13.75
C LEU A 16 -8.79 41.63 13.82
N ALA A 17 -8.00 41.42 12.76
CA ALA A 17 -7.43 42.53 11.99
C ALA A 17 -7.39 42.17 10.49
N LEU A 18 -8.13 42.96 9.70
CA LEU A 18 -8.02 43.08 8.25
C LEU A 18 -6.69 43.74 7.90
N GLY A 19 -5.98 43.18 6.94
CA GLY A 19 -4.86 43.82 6.24
C GLY A 19 -4.88 43.40 4.78
N ALA A 20 -5.42 44.27 3.92
CA ALA A 20 -5.37 44.15 2.47
C ALA A 20 -4.14 44.89 1.90
N CYS A 21 -3.83 44.54 0.64
CA CYS A 21 -2.89 45.13 -0.32
C CYS A 21 -1.49 44.48 -0.38
N SER A 22 -1.23 43.68 -1.41
CA SER A 22 -0.58 44.21 -2.63
C SER A 22 -0.36 43.10 -3.66
N SER A 23 -0.64 43.45 -4.91
CA SER A 23 -0.52 42.67 -6.14
C SER A 23 0.89 42.11 -6.38
N GLY A 24 0.94 40.88 -6.88
CA GLY A 24 2.11 40.28 -7.50
C GLY A 24 1.63 39.28 -8.55
N ASP A 25 1.64 39.70 -9.82
CA ASP A 25 1.45 38.85 -10.98
C ASP A 25 2.57 37.80 -11.02
N GLY A 26 2.19 36.52 -11.00
CA GLY A 26 3.07 35.36 -11.08
C GLY A 26 2.30 34.21 -11.69
N ASP A 27 2.08 34.31 -13.00
CA ASP A 27 1.38 33.36 -13.85
C ASP A 27 2.32 32.17 -14.12
N GLU A 28 2.29 31.14 -13.26
CA GLU A 28 2.89 29.84 -13.55
C GLU A 28 1.81 28.76 -13.37
N SER A 29 1.14 28.46 -14.48
CA SER A 29 0.17 27.39 -14.61
C SER A 29 0.78 26.03 -14.20
N PRO A 30 0.23 25.31 -13.21
CA PRO A 30 0.52 23.89 -13.09
C PRO A 30 -0.13 23.16 -14.26
N GLY A 31 0.70 22.45 -15.02
CA GLY A 31 0.31 21.65 -16.17
C GLY A 31 -0.81 20.67 -15.80
N SER A 32 -1.96 20.82 -16.44
CA SER A 32 -3.05 19.86 -16.33
C SER A 32 -2.63 18.56 -16.99
N PHE A 33 -2.46 17.51 -16.20
CA PHE A 33 -2.37 16.14 -16.70
C PHE A 33 -3.79 15.70 -17.09
N SER A 34 -4.11 15.80 -18.37
CA SER A 34 -5.33 15.19 -18.93
C SER A 34 -5.04 13.72 -19.21
N ALA A 35 -5.33 12.84 -18.25
CA ALA A 35 -5.46 11.41 -18.53
C ALA A 35 -6.69 11.20 -19.44
N SER A 36 -6.44 10.92 -20.73
CA SER A 36 -7.50 10.52 -21.66
C SER A 36 -7.72 9.02 -21.52
N PHE A 37 -8.75 8.61 -20.79
CA PHE A 37 -9.26 7.26 -20.86
C PHE A 37 -10.11 7.12 -22.14
N SER A 38 -9.64 6.31 -23.09
CA SER A 38 -10.47 5.85 -24.20
C SER A 38 -11.54 4.94 -23.63
N SER A 39 -12.78 5.41 -23.62
CA SER A 39 -13.97 4.60 -23.36
C SER A 39 -14.10 3.56 -24.49
N GLY A 40 -13.60 2.35 -24.24
CA GLY A 40 -13.82 1.19 -25.09
C GLY A 40 -15.29 0.78 -25.04
N ASN A 41 -15.90 0.77 -26.22
CA ASN A 41 -17.26 0.32 -26.50
C ASN A 41 -17.43 -1.17 -26.12
N ALA A 42 -18.23 -1.47 -25.10
CA ALA A 42 -18.66 -2.83 -24.80
C ALA A 42 -20.10 -3.03 -25.29
N ASP A 43 -20.23 -3.79 -26.37
CA ASP A 43 -21.49 -4.27 -26.92
C ASP A 43 -22.18 -5.19 -25.90
N ASN A 44 -23.33 -4.76 -25.40
CA ASN A 44 -24.22 -5.55 -24.55
C ASN A 44 -25.04 -6.51 -25.44
N SER A 45 -24.51 -7.70 -25.72
CA SER A 45 -25.29 -8.80 -26.28
C SER A 45 -25.99 -9.56 -25.15
N SER A 46 -27.31 -9.41 -25.10
CA SER A 46 -28.24 -10.23 -24.33
C SER A 46 -28.05 -11.72 -24.63
N ILE A 47 -27.63 -12.49 -23.62
CA ILE A 47 -27.72 -13.95 -23.60
C ILE A 47 -28.86 -14.32 -22.65
N ASP A 48 -29.90 -14.91 -23.23
CA ASP A 48 -30.94 -15.67 -22.54
C ASP A 48 -30.36 -17.05 -22.21
N ASP A 49 -30.16 -17.37 -20.94
CA ASP A 49 -29.95 -18.76 -20.51
C ASP A 49 -31.14 -19.25 -19.70
N ASP A 50 -31.93 -20.05 -20.41
CA ASP A 50 -33.06 -20.85 -19.96
C ASP A 50 -32.57 -22.05 -19.15
N ALA A 51 -33.48 -22.56 -18.33
CA ALA A 51 -33.29 -23.43 -17.19
C ALA A 51 -32.83 -24.86 -17.50
N THR A 52 -32.62 -25.58 -16.38
CA THR A 52 -32.74 -27.03 -16.13
C THR A 52 -31.42 -27.80 -16.04
N THR A 53 -31.13 -28.43 -14.89
CA THR A 53 -31.58 -29.79 -14.54
C THR A 53 -30.77 -30.29 -13.33
N ASP A 54 -31.47 -30.77 -12.30
CA ASP A 54 -30.94 -31.60 -11.20
C ASP A 54 -30.35 -32.91 -11.74
N GLU A 55 -29.20 -33.37 -11.26
CA GLU A 55 -28.98 -34.79 -10.94
C GLU A 55 -27.89 -34.94 -9.87
N GLU A 56 -28.24 -35.69 -8.83
CA GLU A 56 -27.33 -36.25 -7.83
C GLU A 56 -26.47 -37.35 -8.46
N THR A 57 -25.26 -37.64 -7.92
CA THR A 57 -24.69 -39.01 -7.85
C THR A 57 -23.42 -39.05 -6.98
N GLU A 58 -23.55 -39.82 -5.90
CA GLU A 58 -22.64 -40.74 -5.19
C GLU A 58 -21.11 -40.54 -5.10
N GLU A 59 -20.66 -40.51 -3.83
CA GLU A 59 -19.62 -41.34 -3.19
C GLU A 59 -18.75 -42.25 -4.08
N SER A 60 -17.42 -42.10 -3.96
CA SER A 60 -16.54 -43.26 -3.79
C SER A 60 -15.21 -42.89 -3.12
N THR A 61 -14.89 -43.72 -2.15
CA THR A 61 -13.63 -43.95 -1.44
C THR A 61 -12.53 -44.40 -2.41
N GLU A 62 -11.26 -44.04 -2.16
CA GLU A 62 -10.14 -44.97 -1.85
C GLU A 62 -8.74 -44.33 -1.96
N GLU A 63 -7.86 -45.01 -1.24
CA GLU A 63 -6.51 -44.75 -0.74
C GLU A 63 -5.42 -45.23 -1.72
N SER A 64 -4.25 -44.56 -1.74
CA SER A 64 -2.92 -45.05 -2.17
C SER A 64 -1.94 -43.89 -1.95
N THR A 65 -0.91 -43.88 -1.09
CA THR A 65 0.18 -44.81 -0.75
C THR A 65 1.18 -45.07 -1.88
N GLU A 66 2.46 -44.89 -1.53
CA GLU A 66 3.72 -45.17 -2.24
C GLU A 66 4.29 -44.04 -3.11
N GLU A 67 5.60 -43.86 -3.26
CA GLU A 67 6.82 -44.23 -2.53
C GLU A 67 7.95 -43.47 -3.26
N SER A 68 9.05 -43.23 -2.55
CA SER A 68 10.27 -42.54 -2.95
C SER A 68 10.90 -42.99 -4.27
N THR A 69 11.54 -42.05 -4.98
CA THR A 69 12.78 -42.35 -5.73
C THR A 69 13.76 -41.18 -5.65
N GLU A 70 14.84 -41.48 -4.94
CA GLU A 70 16.15 -40.85 -4.92
C GLU A 70 16.85 -41.02 -6.29
N SER A 71 17.52 -39.99 -6.80
CA SER A 71 18.57 -40.16 -7.81
C SER A 71 19.60 -39.05 -7.74
N THR A 72 20.81 -39.50 -7.46
CA THR A 72 22.09 -38.82 -7.31
C THR A 72 22.73 -38.50 -8.67
N SER A 73 23.72 -37.59 -8.62
CA SER A 73 24.89 -37.42 -9.52
C SER A 73 24.75 -36.57 -10.78
N THR A 74 25.51 -35.47 -10.88
CA THR A 74 26.89 -35.46 -11.43
C THR A 74 27.43 -34.03 -11.42
N GLU A 75 28.55 -33.80 -10.73
CA GLU A 75 29.29 -32.54 -10.75
C GLU A 75 30.14 -32.47 -12.02
N GLU A 76 29.87 -31.48 -12.88
CA GLU A 76 30.79 -31.04 -13.94
C GLU A 76 31.20 -29.60 -13.60
N SER A 77 32.44 -29.45 -13.16
CA SER A 77 33.03 -28.17 -12.76
C SER A 77 33.60 -27.49 -14.01
N THR A 78 32.85 -26.52 -14.52
CA THR A 78 33.29 -25.58 -15.54
C THR A 78 33.85 -24.35 -14.82
N GLU A 79 35.15 -24.08 -14.97
CA GLU A 79 35.77 -22.82 -14.55
C GLU A 79 35.21 -21.68 -15.41
N GLU A 80 34.10 -21.07 -14.99
CA GLU A 80 33.62 -19.82 -15.55
C GLU A 80 34.41 -18.65 -14.99
N THR A 81 34.94 -17.86 -15.92
CA THR A 81 35.65 -16.62 -15.65
C THR A 81 34.59 -15.59 -15.25
N THR A 82 34.42 -15.36 -13.95
CA THR A 82 33.56 -14.30 -13.43
C THR A 82 34.11 -12.95 -13.88
N GLU A 83 33.50 -12.38 -14.91
CA GLU A 83 33.59 -10.94 -15.18
C GLU A 83 32.99 -10.23 -13.97
N GLU A 84 33.84 -9.63 -13.15
CA GLU A 84 33.43 -8.76 -12.05
C GLU A 84 32.67 -7.58 -12.64
N THR A 85 31.36 -7.74 -12.73
CA THR A 85 30.46 -6.63 -12.98
C THR A 85 30.50 -5.83 -11.69
N ASP A 86 31.22 -4.71 -11.71
CA ASP A 86 31.28 -3.72 -10.64
C ASP A 86 29.84 -3.20 -10.42
N THR A 87 29.05 -3.94 -9.65
CA THR A 87 27.77 -3.49 -9.12
C THR A 87 28.15 -2.42 -8.12
N MET A 88 28.17 -1.17 -8.58
CA MET A 88 28.28 -0.02 -7.68
C MET A 88 27.19 -0.18 -6.63
N GLU A 89 27.59 -0.48 -5.41
CA GLU A 89 26.71 -0.57 -4.25
C GLU A 89 25.92 0.74 -4.21
N GLU A 90 24.64 0.68 -4.56
CA GLU A 90 23.82 1.88 -4.66
C GLU A 90 23.79 2.54 -3.29
N ASP A 91 24.06 3.85 -3.26
CA ASP A 91 24.04 4.60 -2.01
C ASP A 91 22.64 4.48 -1.39
N PRO A 92 22.52 3.84 -0.21
CA PRO A 92 21.22 3.60 0.41
C PRO A 92 20.50 4.92 0.74
N CYS A 93 21.23 6.04 0.83
CA CYS A 93 20.63 7.35 1.05
C CYS A 93 19.71 7.75 -0.10
N ILE A 94 20.07 7.44 -1.35
CA ILE A 94 19.26 7.81 -2.52
C ILE A 94 17.93 7.06 -2.45
N ALA A 95 17.96 5.75 -2.25
CA ALA A 95 16.73 4.95 -2.15
C ALA A 95 15.85 5.36 -0.97
N ILE A 96 16.44 5.64 0.20
CA ILE A 96 15.70 6.06 1.41
C ILE A 96 15.08 7.45 1.23
N CYS A 97 15.80 8.39 0.62
CA CYS A 97 15.41 9.80 0.62
C CYS A 97 14.61 10.21 -0.61
N ASP A 98 15.07 9.79 -1.78
CA ASP A 98 14.48 10.16 -3.07
C ASP A 98 13.53 9.08 -3.58
N GLY A 99 13.63 7.86 -3.05
CA GLY A 99 12.86 6.71 -3.51
C GLY A 99 13.46 6.08 -4.76
N ALA A 100 12.71 5.19 -5.39
CA ALA A 100 13.08 4.57 -6.66
C ALA A 100 12.03 4.94 -7.71
N SER A 101 12.51 5.36 -8.88
CA SER A 101 11.64 5.78 -10.00
C SER A 101 11.19 4.63 -10.91
N ASN A 102 11.50 3.37 -10.56
CA ASN A 102 11.05 2.23 -11.36
C ASN A 102 9.54 2.03 -11.15
N ASN A 103 8.77 2.55 -12.11
CA ASN A 103 7.31 2.38 -12.19
C ASN A 103 6.84 0.94 -12.47
N GLN A 104 7.71 -0.08 -12.29
CA GLN A 104 7.39 -1.50 -12.39
C GLN A 104 8.43 -2.35 -11.62
N PRO A 105 8.02 -3.47 -10.98
CA PRO A 105 6.68 -4.03 -10.77
C PRO A 105 6.25 -4.05 -9.29
N ASN A 106 5.16 -3.34 -8.95
CA ASN A 106 4.45 -3.29 -7.65
C ASN A 106 4.11 -4.68 -7.06
N THR A 107 5.12 -5.41 -6.62
CA THR A 107 5.05 -6.74 -6.02
C THR A 107 5.79 -6.69 -4.70
N CYS A 108 5.57 -7.68 -3.84
CA CYS A 108 6.31 -7.69 -2.58
C CYS A 108 7.84 -7.73 -2.75
N ASP A 109 8.35 -8.44 -3.78
CA ASP A 109 9.78 -8.55 -4.05
C ASP A 109 10.38 -7.27 -4.67
N ASP A 110 9.57 -6.45 -5.35
CA ASP A 110 10.01 -5.23 -6.03
C ASP A 110 8.99 -4.09 -5.85
N PRO A 111 8.73 -3.65 -4.61
CA PRO A 111 7.67 -2.68 -4.35
C PRO A 111 8.06 -1.28 -4.83
N TYR A 112 7.07 -0.42 -5.02
CA TYR A 112 7.32 0.99 -5.30
C TYR A 112 7.98 1.66 -4.08
N ILE A 113 9.21 2.14 -4.22
CA ILE A 113 9.92 2.78 -3.10
C ILE A 113 9.51 4.26 -2.98
N ILE A 114 8.83 4.59 -1.89
CA ILE A 114 8.46 5.96 -1.54
C ILE A 114 9.64 6.61 -0.83
N GLY A 115 10.21 7.66 -1.44
CA GLY A 115 11.25 8.47 -0.82
C GLY A 115 10.71 9.24 0.39
N ARG A 116 11.47 9.27 1.48
CA ARG A 116 11.10 10.03 2.69
C ARG A 116 10.90 11.52 2.39
N THR A 117 11.68 12.09 1.46
CA THR A 117 11.55 13.50 1.07
C THR A 117 10.18 13.78 0.45
N GLU A 118 9.73 12.92 -0.47
CA GLU A 118 8.42 13.03 -1.09
C GLU A 118 7.30 12.80 -0.07
N ALA A 119 7.41 11.79 0.79
CA ALA A 119 6.43 11.52 1.83
C ALA A 119 6.25 12.70 2.80
N LYS A 120 7.33 13.40 3.18
CA LYS A 120 7.24 14.61 4.02
C LYS A 120 6.51 15.77 3.32
N LEU A 121 6.55 15.82 1.99
CA LEU A 121 5.84 16.82 1.19
C LEU A 121 4.39 16.42 0.86
N GLY A 122 4.03 15.15 1.10
CA GLY A 122 2.78 14.55 0.70
C GLY A 122 2.92 13.83 -0.63
N PHE A 123 3.31 12.55 -0.56
CA PHE A 123 3.39 11.68 -1.71
C PHE A 123 1.98 11.33 -2.20
N THR A 124 1.79 11.32 -3.53
CA THR A 124 0.53 10.92 -4.17
C THR A 124 0.81 10.01 -5.35
N HIS A 125 0.12 8.87 -5.41
CA HIS A 125 0.21 7.91 -6.51
C HIS A 125 -1.18 7.51 -7.00
N GLY A 126 -1.40 7.54 -8.31
CA GLY A 126 -2.60 7.01 -8.94
C GLY A 126 -2.31 5.66 -9.58
N GLY A 127 -3.12 4.65 -9.27
CA GLY A 127 -2.90 3.29 -9.75
C GLY A 127 -4.20 2.50 -9.93
N THR A 128 -4.06 1.26 -10.38
CA THR A 128 -5.16 0.30 -10.49
C THR A 128 -4.67 -1.06 -10.03
N THR A 129 -5.30 -1.63 -9.01
CA THR A 129 -4.95 -2.98 -8.54
C THR A 129 -5.29 -4.05 -9.59
N ASN A 130 -6.13 -3.74 -10.59
CA ASN A 130 -6.42 -4.62 -11.72
C ASN A 130 -5.16 -5.07 -12.48
N ALA A 131 -4.12 -4.22 -12.50
CA ALA A 131 -2.87 -4.47 -13.20
C ALA A 131 -1.82 -5.20 -12.34
N ALA A 132 -2.10 -5.43 -11.04
CA ALA A 132 -1.15 -6.13 -10.20
C ALA A 132 -1.02 -7.60 -10.59
N THR A 133 0.14 -8.16 -10.29
CA THR A 133 0.52 -9.53 -10.66
C THR A 133 0.83 -10.41 -9.46
N ASN A 134 0.79 -9.84 -8.25
CA ASN A 134 1.03 -10.54 -6.99
C ASN A 134 -0.16 -10.30 -6.05
N GLU A 135 -0.37 -11.25 -5.15
CA GLU A 135 -1.45 -11.28 -4.17
C GLU A 135 -0.81 -11.39 -2.78
N ASP A 136 -1.09 -10.44 -1.89
CA ASP A 136 -0.82 -10.57 -0.46
C ASP A 136 -1.88 -11.51 0.13
N THR A 137 -1.70 -12.82 -0.02
CA THR A 137 -2.68 -13.79 0.50
C THR A 137 -2.80 -13.80 2.04
N GLU A 138 -2.12 -12.89 2.74
CA GLU A 138 -2.11 -12.83 4.19
C GLU A 138 -3.21 -11.92 4.76
N ASN A 139 -3.88 -12.45 5.80
CA ASN A 139 -5.02 -11.76 6.41
C ASN A 139 -4.61 -10.49 7.15
N CYS A 140 -5.49 -9.49 7.05
CA CYS A 140 -5.57 -8.40 8.00
C CYS A 140 -6.00 -8.89 9.39
N GLY A 141 -5.26 -8.60 10.46
CA GLY A 141 -5.76 -8.86 11.82
C GLY A 141 -6.00 -10.35 12.17
N PRO A 142 -6.98 -10.68 13.04
CA PRO A 142 -7.27 -12.05 13.45
C PRO A 142 -7.72 -12.91 12.26
N HIS A 143 -7.09 -14.07 12.09
CA HIS A 143 -7.31 -15.02 10.99
C HIS A 143 -8.77 -15.50 10.86
N ASP A 144 -9.55 -15.37 11.93
CA ASP A 144 -10.88 -15.95 12.04
C ASP A 144 -12.01 -14.99 11.62
N ASP A 145 -11.69 -13.75 11.20
CA ASP A 145 -12.68 -12.84 10.64
C ASP A 145 -12.74 -13.01 9.10
N PRO A 146 -13.83 -13.54 8.53
CA PRO A 146 -13.98 -13.67 7.09
C PRO A 146 -13.99 -12.33 6.35
N GLY A 147 -14.24 -11.20 7.03
CA GLY A 147 -14.07 -9.86 6.47
C GLY A 147 -12.60 -9.45 6.29
N ASN A 148 -11.66 -10.27 6.75
CA ASN A 148 -10.22 -10.07 6.65
C ASN A 148 -9.52 -11.02 5.69
N LEU A 149 -10.29 -11.83 4.96
CA LEU A 149 -9.76 -12.61 3.85
C LEU A 149 -9.31 -11.64 2.76
N ASP A 150 -8.01 -11.60 2.55
CA ASP A 150 -7.43 -11.07 1.34
C ASP A 150 -7.40 -12.18 0.29
N THR A 151 -8.12 -11.93 -0.79
CA THR A 151 -7.95 -12.66 -2.03
C THR A 151 -8.05 -11.60 -3.10
N GLY A 152 -6.96 -11.30 -3.78
CA GLY A 152 -6.96 -10.20 -4.72
C GLY A 152 -5.57 -9.79 -5.17
N LYS A 153 -5.57 -8.87 -6.14
CA LYS A 153 -4.36 -8.30 -6.71
C LYS A 153 -3.94 -7.07 -5.91
N ASP A 154 -2.69 -7.02 -5.46
CA ASP A 154 -2.23 -5.95 -4.58
C ASP A 154 -1.11 -5.10 -5.15
N HIS A 155 -1.10 -3.83 -4.78
CA HIS A 155 0.04 -2.96 -5.02
C HIS A 155 0.85 -2.73 -3.76
N PHE A 156 2.14 -2.99 -3.86
CA PHE A 156 3.10 -2.89 -2.78
C PHE A 156 3.92 -1.62 -2.91
N PHE A 157 3.97 -0.88 -1.82
CA PHE A 157 4.80 0.31 -1.65
C PHE A 157 5.72 0.08 -0.46
N ARG A 158 6.93 0.61 -0.48
CA ARG A 158 7.88 0.47 0.62
C ARG A 158 8.46 1.82 0.99
N ILE A 159 8.57 2.08 2.29
CA ILE A 159 9.08 3.34 2.85
C ILE A 159 9.99 3.05 4.04
N TRP A 160 11.14 3.71 4.10
CA TRP A 160 12.02 3.63 5.25
C TRP A 160 11.53 4.57 6.34
N LEU A 161 11.29 4.05 7.55
CA LEU A 161 10.86 4.83 8.70
C LEU A 161 11.88 4.71 9.84
N TYR A 162 12.05 5.78 10.60
CA TYR A 162 12.76 5.72 11.87
C TYR A 162 11.77 5.50 13.01
N ALA A 163 12.23 4.90 14.10
CA ALA A 163 11.45 4.69 15.31
C ALA A 163 10.89 6.03 15.81
N GLY A 164 9.56 6.07 15.96
CA GLY A 164 8.81 7.26 16.37
C GLY A 164 8.32 8.14 15.22
N ASP A 165 8.73 7.89 13.98
CA ASP A 165 8.09 8.52 12.82
C ASP A 165 6.61 8.14 12.76
N ILE A 166 5.79 9.09 12.30
CA ILE A 166 4.36 8.89 12.11
C ILE A 166 4.08 8.97 10.61
N VAL A 167 3.59 7.87 10.04
CA VAL A 167 3.10 7.83 8.67
C VAL A 167 1.58 7.85 8.67
N THR A 168 1.00 8.71 7.84
CA THR A 168 -0.43 8.71 7.57
C THR A 168 -0.63 8.23 6.14
N VAL A 169 -1.47 7.21 5.97
CA VAL A 169 -1.74 6.62 4.67
C VAL A 169 -3.23 6.71 4.40
N GLN A 170 -3.58 7.19 3.21
CA GLN A 170 -4.96 7.29 2.74
C GLN A 170 -5.09 6.69 1.35
N GLN A 171 -5.98 5.71 1.20
CA GLN A 171 -6.42 5.22 -0.10
C GLN A 171 -7.81 5.76 -0.42
N VAL A 172 -7.94 6.35 -1.60
CA VAL A 172 -9.22 6.85 -2.12
C VAL A 172 -9.60 5.99 -3.31
N ALA A 173 -10.63 5.15 -3.15
CA ALA A 173 -11.20 4.38 -4.25
C ALA A 173 -11.85 5.29 -5.30
N ILE A 174 -11.66 4.94 -6.57
CA ILE A 174 -12.33 5.53 -7.72
C ILE A 174 -13.31 4.48 -8.25
N GLY A 175 -14.58 4.86 -8.45
CA GLY A 175 -15.58 3.96 -9.06
C GLY A 175 -16.34 3.08 -8.07
N GLY A 176 -16.18 3.28 -6.76
CA GLY A 176 -17.07 2.69 -5.75
C GLY A 176 -16.79 1.24 -5.38
N TRP A 177 -15.55 0.77 -5.58
CA TRP A 177 -15.05 -0.42 -4.90
C TRP A 177 -14.69 -0.11 -3.45
N ASP A 178 -14.55 -1.13 -2.63
CA ASP A 178 -14.29 -1.02 -1.19
C ASP A 178 -12.78 -1.14 -0.94
N PRO A 179 -12.05 -0.02 -0.75
CA PRO A 179 -10.60 -0.07 -0.64
C PRO A 179 -10.18 -0.56 0.74
N ARG A 180 -8.97 -1.11 0.83
CA ARG A 180 -8.33 -1.49 2.09
C ARG A 180 -6.84 -1.23 2.01
N VAL A 181 -6.30 -0.59 3.04
CA VAL A 181 -4.85 -0.40 3.17
C VAL A 181 -4.33 -1.24 4.33
N LYS A 182 -3.13 -1.79 4.15
CA LYS A 182 -2.41 -2.54 5.17
C LYS A 182 -1.00 -1.99 5.35
N ILE A 183 -0.45 -2.19 6.55
CA ILE A 183 0.97 -1.96 6.79
C ILE A 183 1.63 -3.18 7.44
N HIS A 184 2.78 -3.55 6.88
CA HIS A 184 3.69 -4.55 7.37
C HIS A 184 4.94 -3.86 7.90
N ASP A 185 5.41 -4.30 9.07
CA ASP A 185 6.64 -3.81 9.72
C ASP A 185 7.89 -4.63 9.35
N GLU A 186 7.77 -5.44 8.31
CA GLU A 186 8.83 -6.27 7.75
C GLU A 186 8.92 -5.99 6.24
N ALA A 187 10.16 -6.01 5.72
CA ALA A 187 10.41 -5.76 4.31
C ALA A 187 9.67 -6.80 3.45
N ASP A 188 9.77 -8.07 3.81
CA ASP A 188 9.40 -9.18 2.94
C ASP A 188 7.89 -9.37 2.75
N CYS A 189 7.03 -8.46 3.25
CA CYS A 189 5.56 -8.55 3.23
C CYS A 189 5.01 -9.93 3.65
N VAL A 190 5.84 -10.71 4.35
CA VAL A 190 5.50 -12.01 4.91
C VAL A 190 5.09 -11.77 6.34
N GLY A 191 3.98 -12.37 6.74
CA GLY A 191 3.40 -12.21 8.06
C GLY A 191 2.18 -11.30 8.08
N LYS A 192 1.53 -11.29 9.24
CA LYS A 192 0.30 -10.54 9.43
C LYS A 192 0.56 -9.04 9.34
N ALA A 193 -0.26 -8.38 8.53
CA ALA A 193 -0.41 -6.93 8.57
C ALA A 193 -0.65 -6.48 10.01
N LYS A 194 0.11 -5.47 10.43
CA LYS A 194 0.05 -4.96 11.80
C LYS A 194 -1.20 -4.12 12.03
N GLU A 195 -1.58 -3.35 11.01
CA GLU A 195 -2.75 -2.51 11.02
C GLU A 195 -3.40 -2.55 9.64
N CYS A 196 -4.73 -2.52 9.64
CA CYS A 196 -5.54 -2.46 8.44
C CYS A 196 -6.70 -1.49 8.67
N THR A 197 -7.17 -0.88 7.59
CA THR A 197 -8.35 -0.02 7.65
C THR A 197 -9.61 -0.87 7.86
N GLU A 198 -10.37 -0.53 8.90
CA GLU A 198 -11.70 -1.09 9.18
C GLU A 198 -12.84 -0.12 8.78
N ASP A 199 -12.50 1.13 8.45
CA ASP A 199 -13.44 2.22 8.24
C ASP A 199 -13.49 2.71 6.79
N ASP A 200 -14.67 3.18 6.36
CA ASP A 200 -14.99 3.69 5.01
C ASP A 200 -14.02 4.77 4.47
N ILE A 201 -13.28 5.46 5.34
CA ILE A 201 -12.39 6.58 4.97
C ILE A 201 -11.02 6.10 4.51
N ASN A 202 -10.68 4.83 4.77
CA ASN A 202 -9.42 4.20 4.35
C ASN A 202 -8.19 5.04 4.64
N LEU A 203 -8.17 5.58 5.86
CA LEU A 203 -7.15 6.45 6.43
C LEU A 203 -6.69 5.81 7.73
N PHE A 204 -5.38 5.58 7.87
CA PHE A 204 -4.80 5.21 9.16
C PHE A 204 -3.52 5.98 9.42
N GLU A 205 -3.16 6.07 10.70
CA GLU A 205 -1.96 6.71 11.21
C GLU A 205 -1.14 5.66 11.97
N TYR A 206 0.10 5.45 11.56
CA TYR A 206 0.98 4.44 12.11
C TYR A 206 2.27 5.06 12.64
N THR A 207 2.61 4.72 13.89
CA THR A 207 3.88 5.11 14.50
C THR A 207 4.90 3.98 14.36
N ALA A 208 6.01 4.24 13.68
CA ALA A 208 7.03 3.25 13.44
C ALA A 208 7.71 2.81 14.77
N PRO A 209 7.74 1.50 15.10
CA PRO A 209 8.34 1.02 16.34
C PRO A 209 9.85 0.84 16.27
N LYS A 210 10.43 0.83 15.07
CA LYS A 210 11.85 0.57 14.79
C LYS A 210 12.31 1.31 13.54
N ASP A 211 13.62 1.43 13.39
CA ASP A 211 14.26 1.90 12.16
C ASP A 211 14.30 0.74 11.17
N ASP A 212 13.47 0.79 10.12
CA ASP A 212 13.40 -0.28 9.13
C ASP A 212 12.64 0.13 7.86
N TRP A 213 12.61 -0.77 6.88
CA TRP A 213 11.66 -0.73 5.78
C TRP A 213 10.28 -1.24 6.21
N PHE A 214 9.26 -0.48 5.87
CA PHE A 214 7.86 -0.82 6.08
C PHE A 214 7.18 -0.94 4.73
N THR A 215 6.30 -1.94 4.59
CA THR A 215 5.55 -2.17 3.36
C THR A 215 4.10 -1.73 3.57
N ILE A 216 3.62 -0.87 2.68
CA ILE A 216 2.22 -0.45 2.57
C ILE A 216 1.60 -1.25 1.42
N VAL A 217 0.46 -1.88 1.69
CA VAL A 217 -0.27 -2.68 0.69
C VAL A 217 -1.58 -1.99 0.40
N VAL A 218 -1.82 -1.74 -0.89
CA VAL A 218 -3.08 -1.21 -1.41
C VAL A 218 -3.88 -2.39 -1.98
N ASP A 219 -5.04 -2.62 -1.37
CA ASP A 219 -5.91 -3.78 -1.54
C ASP A 219 -7.39 -3.31 -1.57
N GLY A 220 -8.34 -4.24 -1.69
CA GLY A 220 -9.78 -4.05 -1.48
C GLY A 220 -10.50 -5.27 -0.93
N ILE A 221 -11.76 -5.07 -0.57
CA ILE A 221 -12.56 -6.12 0.07
C ILE A 221 -13.26 -6.99 -0.99
N SER A 222 -12.97 -8.29 -0.99
CA SER A 222 -13.59 -9.26 -1.89
C SER A 222 -14.96 -9.74 -1.37
N LEU A 223 -16.01 -8.95 -1.56
CA LEU A 223 -17.41 -9.34 -1.29
C LEU A 223 -18.25 -9.49 -2.57
N GLY A 224 -17.62 -9.95 -3.67
CA GLY A 224 -18.33 -10.45 -4.86
C GLY A 224 -18.52 -9.46 -6.02
N LEU A 225 -17.92 -8.26 -5.98
CA LEU A 225 -17.96 -7.27 -7.07
C LEU A 225 -16.57 -6.84 -7.61
N GLY A 226 -15.52 -7.57 -7.23
CA GLY A 226 -14.13 -7.26 -7.57
C GLY A 226 -13.40 -6.65 -6.37
N ASP A 227 -12.32 -7.31 -5.99
CA ASP A 227 -11.29 -6.87 -5.03
C ASP A 227 -10.38 -5.77 -5.61
N ALA A 228 -10.43 -5.58 -6.92
CA ALA A 228 -9.58 -4.66 -7.65
C ALA A 228 -10.31 -3.41 -8.16
N GLY A 229 -9.60 -2.30 -8.17
CA GLY A 229 -10.13 -1.03 -8.64
C GLY A 229 -9.07 0.04 -8.82
N ASP A 230 -9.50 1.17 -9.35
CA ASP A 230 -8.67 2.36 -9.52
C ASP A 230 -8.59 3.12 -8.19
N TYR A 231 -7.43 3.70 -7.88
CA TYR A 231 -7.24 4.43 -6.62
C TYR A 231 -6.29 5.60 -6.74
N VAL A 232 -6.36 6.46 -5.72
CA VAL A 232 -5.31 7.40 -5.36
C VAL A 232 -4.80 7.05 -3.97
N LEU A 233 -3.51 6.79 -3.84
CA LEU A 233 -2.81 6.61 -2.58
C LEU A 233 -2.14 7.93 -2.21
N ASN A 234 -2.38 8.40 -0.98
CA ASN A 234 -1.68 9.52 -0.38
C ASN A 234 -0.90 9.04 0.83
N VAL A 235 0.37 9.42 0.91
CA VAL A 235 1.25 9.08 2.04
C VAL A 235 1.91 10.36 2.55
N THR A 236 1.71 10.66 3.82
CA THR A 236 2.41 11.76 4.51
C THR A 236 3.26 11.24 5.64
N LEU A 237 4.44 11.81 5.81
CA LEU A 237 5.39 11.47 6.86
C LEU A 237 5.64 12.66 7.78
N VAL A 238 5.38 12.47 9.08
CA VAL A 238 5.80 13.39 10.14
C VAL A 238 6.94 12.74 10.90
N GLN A 239 8.05 13.47 11.00
CA GLN A 239 9.23 12.97 11.70
C GLN A 239 8.99 12.86 13.21
N GLY A 240 9.45 11.76 13.80
CA GLY A 240 9.40 11.53 15.24
C GLY A 240 10.31 12.47 16.04
N ASP A 241 9.92 12.76 17.28
CA ASP A 241 10.73 13.57 18.19
C ASP A 241 12.11 12.94 18.44
N GLY A 242 13.18 13.71 18.19
CA GLY A 242 14.55 13.28 18.46
C GLY A 242 15.16 12.36 17.40
N VAL A 243 14.45 12.09 16.31
CA VAL A 243 14.99 11.41 15.13
C VAL A 243 15.88 12.38 14.34
N LEU A 244 17.09 11.96 13.96
CA LEU A 244 17.94 12.73 13.05
C LEU A 244 17.55 12.38 11.61
N ASP A 245 17.11 13.36 10.83
CA ASP A 245 16.78 13.15 9.42
C ASP A 245 18.06 12.99 8.60
N MET A 246 18.41 11.77 8.22
CA MET A 246 19.58 11.50 7.38
C MET A 246 19.39 11.98 5.93
N CYS A 247 18.16 12.35 5.53
CA CYS A 247 17.89 12.90 4.20
C CYS A 247 18.31 14.37 4.02
N ALA A 248 18.91 14.97 5.06
CA ALA A 248 19.54 16.29 4.96
C ALA A 248 20.98 16.24 4.40
N CYS A 249 21.46 15.07 3.95
CA CYS A 249 22.83 14.86 3.47
C CYS A 249 23.11 15.31 2.02
N LEU A 250 22.13 15.88 1.30
CA LEU A 250 22.31 16.47 -0.03
C LEU A 250 22.48 18.01 0.02
#